data_AF-A0A3N0XSR7-F1
#
_entry.id   AF-A0A3N0XSR7-F1
#
_cell.length_a   1.000
_cell.length_b   1.000
_cell.length_c   1.000
_cell.angle_alpha   90.00
_cell.angle_beta   90.00
_cell.angle_gamma   90.00
#
_symmetry.space_group_name_H-M   'P 1'
#
loop_
_entity.id
_entity.type
_entity.pdbx_description
1 polymer ?
#
loop_
_entity_poly.entity_id
_entity_poly.type
_entity_poly.pdbx_seq_one_letter_code
_entity_poly.pdbx_strand_id
1 'polypeptide(L)'
;MDSEPANQSPEPPQEEEEEEDDDDDALSAELSMKTPAFVRQKRVFASPSAQATPAVLKEVNAGSAPQVAKRAPRKKRQTGADVLPKSYVMSMFKHFAKTKVASDVYPAINEILKKYFERLADDLEVYATHAKRKTIEVEDFELLMRRQGFVTDGTPVNLLIEKYLPLEYRKLLIPVATSGNKVIPTQRR
;
A
#
# COMPACT_ATOMS: atom_id res chain seq x y z
N MET A 1 -41.72 -46.21 36.66
CA MET A 1 -42.58 -45.65 37.70
C MET A 1 -41.96 -44.31 38.12
N ASP A 2 -41.66 -43.42 37.15
CA ASP A 2 -42.61 -42.47 36.51
C ASP A 2 -42.71 -41.21 37.41
N SER A 3 -42.44 -39.97 37.01
CA SER A 3 -42.32 -39.34 35.70
C SER A 3 -41.55 -37.99 35.82
N GLU A 4 -40.79 -37.63 34.80
CA GLU A 4 -40.61 -36.22 34.36
C GLU A 4 -41.86 -35.84 33.52
N PRO A 5 -42.29 -34.56 33.45
CA PRO A 5 -41.74 -33.69 32.39
C PRO A 5 -41.84 -32.15 32.62
N ALA A 6 -41.41 -31.41 31.59
CA ALA A 6 -41.59 -29.98 31.26
C ALA A 6 -40.39 -29.09 31.66
N ASN A 7 -39.41 -28.84 30.78
CA ASN A 7 -39.47 -28.02 29.56
C ASN A 7 -40.24 -26.71 29.73
N GLN A 8 -39.50 -25.64 30.03
CA GLN A 8 -39.93 -24.28 29.71
C GLN A 8 -38.70 -23.40 29.47
N SER A 9 -38.36 -23.22 28.19
CA SER A 9 -37.68 -22.00 27.76
C SER A 9 -38.65 -20.82 27.89
N PRO A 10 -38.13 -19.59 28.03
CA PRO A 10 -38.63 -18.52 27.19
C PRO A 10 -37.50 -17.80 26.44
N GLU A 11 -37.87 -17.38 25.23
CA GLU A 11 -37.13 -16.58 24.25
C GLU A 11 -36.72 -15.17 24.77
N PRO A 12 -35.73 -14.52 24.10
CA PRO A 12 -35.52 -13.07 24.17
C PRO A 12 -36.57 -12.35 23.28
N PRO A 13 -36.95 -11.08 23.54
CA PRO A 13 -36.31 -9.97 22.80
C PRO A 13 -36.42 -8.58 23.47
N GLN A 14 -35.76 -7.57 22.86
CA GLN A 14 -35.93 -6.10 22.90
C GLN A 14 -34.51 -5.49 22.91
N GLU A 15 -33.87 -5.15 21.77
CA GLU A 15 -34.19 -4.04 20.85
C GLU A 15 -34.56 -2.75 21.59
N GLU A 16 -33.52 -2.02 22.00
CA GLU A 16 -33.58 -0.57 22.20
C GLU A 16 -32.63 0.07 21.18
N GLU A 17 -33.25 0.68 20.18
CA GLU A 17 -32.68 1.71 19.32
C GLU A 17 -32.54 2.98 20.17
N GLU A 18 -31.36 3.58 20.22
CA GLU A 18 -31.25 5.02 20.46
C GLU A 18 -30.29 5.65 19.45
N GLU A 19 -30.81 6.72 18.86
CA GLU A 19 -30.31 7.47 17.73
C GLU A 19 -29.18 8.44 18.10
N GLU A 20 -28.38 8.74 17.07
CA GLU A 20 -27.85 10.06 16.68
C GLU A 20 -27.40 11.04 17.79
N ASP A 21 -26.10 11.34 17.79
CA ASP A 21 -25.66 12.74 17.93
C ASP A 21 -24.45 12.99 17.04
N ASP A 22 -24.67 13.88 16.08
CA ASP A 22 -23.81 14.35 15.00
C ASP A 22 -23.28 15.70 15.45
N ASP A 23 -22.04 15.80 15.92
CA ASP A 23 -21.37 17.08 16.16
C ASP A 23 -19.85 16.87 16.30
N ASP A 24 -19.10 17.20 15.25
CA ASP A 24 -17.77 17.83 15.35
C ASP A 24 -17.24 18.20 13.94
N ASP A 25 -18.02 18.99 13.19
CA ASP A 25 -17.54 19.73 12.02
C ASP A 25 -17.28 21.19 12.41
N ALA A 26 -16.18 21.42 13.11
CA ALA A 26 -15.68 22.77 13.33
C ALA A 26 -14.19 22.75 13.62
N LEU A 27 -13.33 22.67 12.59
CA LEU A 27 -12.02 23.36 12.54
C LEU A 27 -11.34 23.13 11.16
N SER A 28 -11.87 23.70 10.08
CA SER A 28 -11.08 23.92 8.84
C SER A 28 -11.70 25.01 7.95
N ALA A 29 -11.94 26.18 8.52
CA ALA A 29 -12.39 27.35 7.78
C ALA A 29 -11.46 28.56 7.96
N GLU A 30 -10.14 28.40 7.87
CA GLU A 30 -9.30 29.61 7.77
C GLU A 30 -7.91 29.43 7.16
N LEU A 31 -7.79 28.93 5.92
CA LEU A 31 -6.63 29.24 5.05
C LEU A 31 -7.05 29.33 3.57
N SER A 32 -8.04 30.17 3.27
CA SER A 32 -8.32 30.60 1.89
C SER A 32 -7.55 31.87 1.57
N MET A 33 -6.25 31.72 1.31
CA MET A 33 -5.45 32.80 0.71
C MET A 33 -5.82 32.92 -0.77
N LYS A 34 -6.74 33.85 -1.03
CA LYS A 34 -7.11 34.36 -2.36
C LYS A 34 -5.85 34.76 -3.13
N THR A 35 -5.52 34.02 -4.17
CA THR A 35 -4.57 34.48 -5.18
C THR A 35 -5.30 35.49 -6.10
N PRO A 36 -4.78 36.72 -6.26
CA PRO A 36 -5.44 37.73 -7.08
C PRO A 36 -5.37 37.37 -8.57
N ALA A 37 -6.49 37.58 -9.26
CA ALA A 37 -6.73 37.21 -10.63
C ALA A 37 -6.09 38.18 -11.65
N PHE A 38 -4.75 38.29 -11.72
CA PHE A 38 -4.11 39.15 -12.73
C PHE A 38 -2.76 38.64 -13.26
N VAL A 39 -2.59 37.37 -13.64
CA VAL A 39 -1.43 37.01 -14.50
C VAL A 39 -1.77 35.89 -15.48
N ARG A 40 -2.50 36.24 -16.54
CA ARG A 40 -2.49 35.48 -17.81
C ARG A 40 -2.25 36.43 -18.96
N GLN A 41 -1.03 36.99 -19.02
CA GLN A 41 -0.61 37.74 -20.19
C GLN A 41 0.11 36.80 -21.16
N LYS A 42 -0.61 36.38 -22.19
CA LYS A 42 -0.10 35.64 -23.35
C LYS A 42 0.94 36.53 -24.05
N ARG A 43 2.23 36.19 -23.96
CA ARG A 43 3.25 36.79 -24.84
C ARG A 43 2.99 36.28 -26.26
N VAL A 44 2.37 37.13 -27.08
CA VAL A 44 2.43 37.05 -28.52
C VAL A 44 3.79 37.61 -28.92
N PHE A 45 4.68 36.77 -29.43
CA PHE A 45 5.87 37.26 -30.13
C PHE A 45 5.40 37.90 -31.44
N ALA A 46 5.38 39.24 -31.46
CA ALA A 46 5.32 40.00 -32.69
C ALA A 46 6.72 39.97 -33.33
N SER A 47 6.85 39.32 -34.48
CA SER A 47 8.00 39.46 -35.37
C SER A 47 8.01 40.86 -35.97
N PRO A 48 9.17 41.54 -36.08
CA PRO A 48 9.22 42.86 -36.69
C PRO A 48 9.24 42.75 -38.22
N SER A 49 8.32 43.52 -38.80
CA SER A 49 8.45 44.30 -40.03
C SER A 49 8.88 43.61 -41.33
N ALA A 50 7.93 43.63 -42.27
CA ALA A 50 8.15 43.35 -43.68
C ALA A 50 9.07 44.38 -44.34
N GLN A 51 10.03 43.91 -45.12
CA GLN A 51 10.53 44.63 -46.28
C GLN A 51 10.45 43.72 -47.51
N ALA A 52 9.76 44.23 -48.53
CA ALA A 52 9.55 43.61 -49.81
C ALA A 52 10.74 43.86 -50.75
N THR A 53 11.10 42.85 -51.56
CA THR A 53 11.35 42.98 -53.01
C THR A 53 11.59 41.60 -53.65
N PRO A 54 11.37 41.46 -54.98
CA PRO A 54 10.88 40.22 -55.57
C PRO A 54 11.91 39.50 -56.44
N ALA A 55 11.83 38.16 -56.57
CA ALA A 55 12.34 37.45 -57.74
C ALA A 55 11.90 35.97 -57.79
N VAL A 56 11.10 35.67 -58.83
CA VAL A 56 11.22 34.52 -59.74
C VAL A 56 11.01 33.09 -59.20
N LEU A 57 9.80 32.60 -59.52
CA LEU A 57 9.39 31.24 -59.91
C LEU A 57 10.45 30.11 -59.89
N LYS A 58 10.16 29.05 -59.12
CA LYS A 58 10.27 27.68 -59.64
C LYS A 58 9.33 26.70 -58.94
N GLU A 59 8.78 25.87 -59.80
CA GLU A 59 7.65 24.95 -59.66
C GLU A 59 8.09 23.58 -59.09
N VAL A 60 7.08 22.78 -58.69
CA VAL A 60 7.11 21.33 -58.45
C VAL A 60 7.62 20.87 -57.07
N ASN A 61 6.70 20.44 -56.18
CA ASN A 61 6.30 19.02 -56.08
C ASN A 61 5.34 18.80 -54.90
N ALA A 62 4.27 18.04 -55.14
CA ALA A 62 3.36 17.56 -54.12
C ALA A 62 4.07 16.55 -53.22
N GLY A 63 4.17 16.85 -51.92
CA GLY A 63 4.63 15.93 -50.89
C GLY A 63 3.82 16.14 -49.62
N SER A 64 2.93 15.19 -49.32
CA SER A 64 2.05 15.20 -48.16
C SER A 64 2.84 15.31 -46.85
N ALA A 65 2.47 16.28 -46.01
CA ALA A 65 3.01 16.40 -44.66
C ALA A 65 2.57 15.21 -43.77
N PRO A 66 3.45 14.65 -42.93
CA PRO A 66 3.09 13.53 -42.06
C PRO A 66 2.13 14.01 -40.96
N GLN A 67 0.93 13.42 -40.92
CA GLN A 67 -0.03 13.67 -39.86
C GLN A 67 0.50 13.08 -38.53
N VAL A 68 0.64 13.94 -37.52
CA VAL A 68 1.00 13.55 -36.15
C VAL A 68 -0.15 12.71 -35.59
N ALA A 69 0.08 11.39 -35.47
CA ALA A 69 -0.88 10.46 -34.89
C ALA A 69 -1.19 10.85 -33.44
N LYS A 70 -2.47 11.14 -33.17
CA LYS A 70 -2.95 11.44 -31.81
C LYS A 70 -2.80 10.19 -30.93
N ARG A 71 -2.09 10.33 -29.81
CA ARG A 71 -1.87 9.25 -28.84
C ARG A 71 -3.21 8.81 -28.26
N ALA A 72 -3.52 7.52 -28.36
CA ALA A 72 -4.73 6.93 -27.80
C ALA A 72 -4.80 7.14 -26.28
N PRO A 73 -6.00 7.39 -25.71
CA PRO A 73 -6.17 7.57 -24.28
C PRO A 73 -5.82 6.26 -23.54
N ARG A 74 -4.90 6.35 -22.58
CA ARG A 74 -4.60 5.25 -21.66
C ARG A 74 -5.88 4.92 -20.88
N LYS A 75 -6.44 3.73 -21.10
CA LYS A 75 -7.53 3.19 -20.26
C LYS A 75 -7.07 3.23 -18.80
N LYS A 76 -7.85 3.92 -17.94
CA LYS A 76 -7.72 3.82 -16.48
C LYS A 76 -7.86 2.35 -16.12
N ARG A 77 -6.81 1.77 -15.53
CA ARG A 77 -6.84 0.39 -15.02
C ARG A 77 -7.86 0.39 -13.89
N GLN A 78 -8.90 -0.42 -14.02
CA GLN A 78 -9.78 -0.75 -12.90
C GLN A 78 -8.89 -1.44 -11.86
N THR A 79 -8.57 -0.71 -10.79
CA THR A 79 -7.91 -1.26 -9.62
C THR A 79 -8.97 -2.03 -8.85
N GLY A 80 -9.02 -3.34 -9.07
CA GLY A 80 -9.56 -4.22 -8.04
C GLY A 80 -8.79 -3.99 -6.74
N ALA A 81 -9.43 -4.23 -5.60
CA ALA A 81 -8.82 -4.12 -4.28
C ALA A 81 -7.75 -5.21 -4.11
N ASP A 82 -6.59 -5.00 -4.72
CA ASP A 82 -5.41 -5.82 -4.55
C ASP A 82 -4.75 -5.51 -3.20
N VAL A 83 -4.33 -6.56 -2.48
CA VAL A 83 -3.74 -6.42 -1.14
C VAL A 83 -2.43 -5.62 -1.19
N LEU A 84 -1.66 -5.80 -2.27
CA LEU A 84 -0.40 -5.13 -2.53
C LEU A 84 -0.29 -4.76 -4.01
N PRO A 85 0.56 -3.78 -4.37
CA PRO A 85 0.78 -3.43 -5.78
C PRO A 85 1.26 -4.64 -6.60
N LYS A 86 0.57 -4.93 -7.72
CA LYS A 86 0.90 -6.05 -8.63
C LYS A 86 2.38 -6.12 -9.01
N SER A 87 3.02 -4.99 -9.26
CA SER A 87 4.44 -4.92 -9.62
C SER A 87 5.35 -5.43 -8.50
N TYR A 88 5.02 -5.11 -7.26
CA TYR A 88 5.80 -5.51 -6.09
C TYR A 88 5.71 -7.01 -5.86
N VAL A 89 4.48 -7.55 -5.80
CA VAL A 89 4.22 -8.98 -5.59
C VAL A 89 4.90 -9.82 -6.68
N MET A 90 4.74 -9.45 -7.95
CA MET A 90 5.36 -10.19 -9.05
C MET A 90 6.88 -10.06 -9.06
N SER A 91 7.44 -8.93 -8.64
CA SER A 91 8.89 -8.74 -8.52
C SER A 91 9.47 -9.63 -7.42
N MET A 92 8.86 -9.65 -6.24
CA MET A 92 9.28 -10.51 -5.13
C MET A 92 9.16 -11.98 -5.51
N PHE A 93 8.03 -12.40 -6.06
CA PHE A 93 7.81 -13.80 -6.42
C PHE A 93 8.83 -14.27 -7.46
N LYS A 94 9.12 -13.47 -8.49
CA LYS A 94 10.16 -13.80 -9.48
C LYS A 94 11.56 -13.88 -8.88
N HIS A 95 11.88 -13.00 -7.92
CA HIS A 95 13.17 -13.00 -7.22
C HIS A 95 13.39 -14.32 -6.48
N PHE A 96 12.38 -14.82 -5.76
CA PHE A 96 12.47 -16.07 -5.01
C PHE A 96 12.29 -17.32 -5.89
N ALA A 97 11.43 -17.27 -6.90
CA ALA A 97 11.15 -18.41 -7.79
C ALA A 97 12.31 -18.70 -8.76
N LYS A 98 13.23 -17.75 -8.98
CA LYS A 98 14.40 -17.86 -9.89
C LYS A 98 14.08 -18.39 -11.29
N THR A 99 12.83 -18.22 -11.74
CA THR A 99 12.27 -18.77 -12.97
C THR A 99 11.42 -17.73 -13.70
N LYS A 100 11.12 -17.99 -14.97
CA LYS A 100 10.24 -17.13 -15.76
C LYS A 100 8.79 -17.36 -15.34
N VAL A 101 8.22 -16.39 -14.64
CA VAL A 101 6.83 -16.43 -14.17
C VAL A 101 5.94 -15.62 -15.12
N ALA A 102 4.90 -16.26 -15.63
CA ALA A 102 3.89 -15.64 -16.48
C ALA A 102 2.97 -14.70 -15.66
N SER A 103 2.40 -13.69 -16.33
CA SER A 103 1.67 -12.60 -15.64
C SER A 103 0.23 -12.96 -15.21
N ASP A 104 -0.25 -14.09 -15.70
CA ASP A 104 -1.54 -14.74 -15.46
C ASP A 104 -1.60 -15.43 -14.09
N VAL A 105 -0.47 -15.77 -13.48
CA VAL A 105 -0.39 -16.37 -12.14
C VAL A 105 -0.77 -15.38 -11.02
N TYR A 106 -0.75 -14.07 -11.32
CA TYR A 106 -0.98 -13.02 -10.34
C TYR A 106 -2.29 -13.14 -9.53
N PRO A 107 -3.46 -13.42 -10.13
CA PRO A 107 -4.71 -13.52 -9.37
C PRO A 107 -4.67 -14.63 -8.32
N ALA A 108 -4.08 -15.78 -8.65
CA ALA A 108 -3.90 -16.88 -7.71
C ALA A 108 -2.98 -16.50 -6.55
N ILE A 109 -1.85 -15.82 -6.83
CA ILE A 109 -0.94 -15.31 -5.80
C ILE A 109 -1.64 -14.29 -4.91
N ASN A 110 -2.43 -13.38 -5.49
CA ASN A 110 -3.15 -12.35 -4.74
C ASN A 110 -4.20 -12.97 -3.80
N GLU A 111 -4.91 -14.01 -4.23
CA GLU A 111 -5.86 -14.74 -3.39
C GLU A 111 -5.15 -15.45 -2.22
N ILE A 112 -4.03 -16.12 -2.49
CA ILE A 112 -3.22 -16.76 -1.45
C ILE A 112 -2.70 -15.73 -0.45
N LEU A 113 -2.24 -14.59 -0.95
CA LEU A 113 -1.73 -13.49 -0.13
C LEU A 113 -2.82 -12.91 0.77
N LYS A 114 -4.04 -12.73 0.25
CA LYS A 114 -5.20 -12.30 1.04
C LYS A 114 -5.48 -13.28 2.18
N LYS A 115 -5.59 -14.57 1.85
CA LYS A 115 -5.79 -15.65 2.83
C LYS A 115 -4.63 -15.80 3.83
N TYR A 116 -3.42 -15.39 3.47
CA TYR A 116 -2.28 -15.39 4.35
C TYR A 116 -2.39 -14.26 5.39
N PHE A 117 -2.71 -13.04 4.96
CA PHE A 117 -2.87 -11.90 5.86
C PHE A 117 -4.08 -12.03 6.79
N GLU A 118 -5.19 -12.57 6.31
CA GLU A 118 -6.35 -12.89 7.15
C GLU A 118 -5.95 -13.83 8.30
N ARG A 119 -5.33 -14.97 7.99
CA ARG A 119 -4.88 -15.92 9.02
C ARG A 119 -3.81 -15.34 9.94
N LEU A 120 -2.89 -14.55 9.40
CA LEU A 120 -1.85 -13.90 10.18
C LEU A 120 -2.44 -12.92 11.19
N ALA A 121 -3.47 -12.16 10.80
CA ALA A 121 -4.17 -11.25 11.70
C ALA A 121 -4.89 -12.02 12.82
N ASP A 122 -5.65 -13.07 12.46
CA ASP A 122 -6.36 -13.91 13.43
C ASP A 122 -5.39 -14.54 14.45
N ASP A 123 -4.25 -15.06 13.96
CA ASP A 123 -3.23 -15.69 14.81
C ASP A 123 -2.61 -14.70 15.81
N LEU A 124 -2.30 -13.49 15.36
CA LEU A 124 -1.71 -12.46 16.22
C LEU A 124 -2.73 -11.92 17.23
N GLU A 125 -4.01 -11.83 16.86
CA GLU A 125 -5.08 -11.46 17.78
C GLU A 125 -5.23 -12.51 18.89
N VAL A 126 -5.21 -13.80 18.54
CA VAL A 126 -5.25 -14.90 19.52
C VAL A 126 -4.05 -14.84 20.47
N TYR A 127 -2.86 -14.51 19.98
CA TYR A 127 -1.67 -14.39 20.85
C TYR A 127 -1.73 -13.19 21.79
N ALA A 128 -2.13 -12.03 21.28
CA ALA A 128 -2.28 -10.83 22.10
C ALA A 128 -3.36 -11.03 23.17
N THR A 129 -4.51 -11.60 22.80
CA THR A 129 -5.62 -11.88 23.73
C THR A 129 -5.25 -12.94 24.78
N HIS A 130 -4.49 -13.96 24.41
CA HIS A 130 -3.96 -14.95 25.37
C HIS A 130 -3.02 -14.30 26.40
N ALA A 131 -2.22 -13.32 25.99
CA ALA A 131 -1.41 -12.50 26.88
C ALA A 131 -2.19 -11.40 27.61
N LYS A 132 -3.52 -11.33 27.45
CA LYS A 132 -4.42 -10.28 27.99
C LYS A 132 -4.05 -8.86 27.52
N ARG A 133 -3.38 -8.75 26.37
CA ARG A 133 -3.03 -7.49 25.72
C ARG A 133 -3.98 -7.22 24.56
N LYS A 134 -4.19 -5.94 24.26
CA LYS A 134 -4.86 -5.48 23.03
C LYS A 134 -3.86 -5.04 21.95
N THR A 135 -2.59 -4.92 22.32
CA THR A 135 -1.50 -4.49 21.43
C THR A 135 -0.68 -5.71 21.06
N ILE A 136 -0.39 -5.86 19.76
CA ILE A 136 0.48 -6.90 19.23
C ILE A 136 1.93 -6.50 19.49
N GLU A 137 2.67 -7.38 20.16
CA GLU A 137 4.08 -7.17 20.48
C GLU A 137 5.00 -8.00 19.58
N VAL A 138 6.30 -7.70 19.63
CA VAL A 138 7.33 -8.42 18.88
C VAL A 138 7.39 -9.91 19.26
N GLU A 139 7.09 -10.22 20.52
CA GLU A 139 7.06 -11.57 21.05
C GLU A 139 5.96 -12.44 20.41
N ASP A 140 4.82 -11.82 20.07
CA ASP A 140 3.72 -12.50 19.39
C ASP A 140 4.14 -12.92 17.96
N PHE A 141 4.91 -12.06 17.29
CA PHE A 141 5.50 -12.36 15.98
C PHE A 141 6.59 -13.43 16.07
N GLU A 142 7.46 -13.37 17.07
CA GLU A 142 8.49 -14.39 17.30
C GLU A 142 7.85 -15.77 17.53
N LEU A 143 6.79 -15.83 18.35
CA LEU A 143 6.01 -17.04 18.58
C LEU A 143 5.37 -17.56 17.29
N LEU A 144 4.76 -16.68 16.49
CA LEU A 144 4.16 -17.05 15.21
C LEU A 144 5.20 -17.66 14.26
N MET A 145 6.35 -17.02 14.11
CA MET A 145 7.42 -17.48 13.24
C MET A 145 8.04 -18.79 13.73
N ARG A 146 8.08 -19.02 15.05
CA ARG A 146 8.50 -20.30 15.63
C ARG A 146 7.49 -21.41 15.32
N ARG A 147 6.19 -21.11 15.42
CA ARG A 147 5.11 -22.06 15.06
C ARG A 147 5.10 -22.40 13.57
N GLN A 148 5.42 -21.44 12.71
CA GLN A 148 5.56 -21.64 11.26
C GLN A 148 6.86 -22.38 10.88
N GLY A 149 7.78 -22.60 11.82
CA GLY A 149 9.05 -23.29 11.58
C GLY A 149 10.13 -22.41 10.93
N PHE A 150 9.93 -21.10 10.85
CA PHE A 150 10.96 -20.17 10.35
C PHE A 150 12.03 -19.87 11.41
N VAL A 151 11.62 -19.81 12.68
CA VAL A 151 12.51 -19.56 13.81
C VAL A 151 12.74 -20.87 14.55
N THR A 152 14.00 -21.22 14.70
CA THR A 152 14.44 -22.40 15.46
C THR A 152 15.62 -22.00 16.33
N ASP A 153 16.03 -22.87 17.25
CA ASP A 153 17.18 -22.58 18.12
C ASP A 153 18.48 -22.38 17.32
N GLY A 154 18.57 -22.92 16.10
CA GLY A 154 19.68 -22.69 15.17
C GLY A 154 19.51 -21.46 14.25
N THR A 155 18.29 -20.92 14.13
CA THR A 155 17.98 -19.76 13.27
C THR A 155 17.13 -18.74 14.04
N PRO A 156 17.74 -17.91 14.90
CA PRO A 156 17.02 -16.86 15.61
C PRO A 156 16.49 -15.78 14.65
N VAL A 157 15.46 -15.05 15.09
CA VAL A 157 14.78 -13.99 14.31
C VAL A 157 15.77 -12.98 13.73
N ASN A 158 16.81 -12.62 14.48
CA ASN A 158 17.83 -11.66 14.07
C ASN A 158 18.52 -12.07 12.76
N LEU A 159 18.80 -13.37 12.55
CA LEU A 159 19.40 -13.85 11.31
C LEU A 159 18.45 -13.73 10.12
N LEU A 160 17.14 -13.92 10.35
CA LEU A 160 16.13 -13.73 9.30
C LEU A 160 16.02 -12.26 8.92
N ILE A 161 16.07 -11.36 9.90
CA ILE A 161 16.11 -9.91 9.68
C ILE A 161 17.33 -9.52 8.85
N GLU A 162 18.51 -10.04 9.20
CA GLU A 162 19.75 -9.80 8.45
C GLU A 162 19.75 -10.40 7.04
N LYS A 163 18.94 -11.42 6.77
CA LYS A 163 18.90 -12.05 5.45
C LYS A 163 17.91 -11.37 4.51
N TYR A 164 16.72 -11.03 5.02
CA TYR A 164 15.59 -10.65 4.17
C TYR A 164 15.22 -9.17 4.22
N LEU A 165 15.65 -8.42 5.23
CA LEU A 165 15.33 -6.99 5.32
C LEU A 165 16.49 -6.13 4.78
N PRO A 166 16.21 -5.02 4.08
CA PRO A 166 17.19 -3.97 3.80
C PRO A 166 17.84 -3.38 5.05
N LEU A 167 19.06 -2.83 4.90
CA LEU A 167 19.86 -2.25 5.98
C LEU A 167 19.12 -1.17 6.80
N GLU A 168 18.27 -0.38 6.15
CA GLU A 168 17.49 0.69 6.80
C GLU A 168 16.56 0.15 7.89
N TYR A 169 15.84 -0.94 7.58
CA TYR A 169 14.94 -1.58 8.53
C TYR A 169 15.68 -2.39 9.59
N ARG A 170 16.84 -2.98 9.26
CA ARG A 170 17.67 -3.69 10.25
C ARG A 170 18.11 -2.79 11.39
N LYS A 171 18.48 -1.55 11.10
CA LYS A 171 18.90 -0.56 12.11
C LYS A 171 17.81 -0.25 13.14
N LEU A 172 16.54 -0.44 12.78
CA LEU A 172 15.40 -0.22 13.68
C LEU A 172 15.15 -1.42 14.60
N LEU A 173 15.41 -2.64 14.11
CA LEU A 173 15.06 -3.89 14.80
C LEU A 173 16.24 -4.49 15.58
N ILE A 174 17.46 -4.35 15.05
CA ILE A 174 18.68 -4.86 15.66
C ILE A 174 19.51 -3.65 16.12
N PRO A 175 19.85 -3.56 17.42
CA PRO A 175 20.80 -2.56 17.89
C PRO A 175 22.15 -2.76 17.19
N VAL A 176 22.53 -1.83 16.31
CA VAL A 176 23.83 -1.89 15.61
C VAL A 176 24.84 -1.03 16.36
N ALA A 177 25.99 -1.62 16.71
CA ALA A 177 27.13 -0.87 17.21
C ALA A 177 27.68 0.00 16.07
N THR A 178 27.51 1.32 16.16
CA THR A 178 28.17 2.26 15.23
C THR A 178 29.62 2.45 15.69
N SER A 179 30.56 2.61 14.76
CA SER A 179 32.01 2.74 15.06
C SER A 179 32.23 3.75 16.20
N GLY A 180 32.73 3.25 17.33
CA GLY A 180 32.78 3.97 18.61
C GLY A 180 32.21 3.22 19.82
N ASN A 181 31.85 1.93 19.70
CA ASN A 181 31.21 1.11 20.75
C ASN A 181 29.97 1.74 21.42
N LYS A 182 29.37 2.75 20.78
CA LYS A 182 28.15 3.38 21.26
C LYS A 182 26.97 2.55 20.77
N VAL A 183 26.59 1.58 21.60
CA VAL A 183 25.33 0.85 21.45
C VAL A 183 24.24 1.88 21.71
N ILE A 184 23.38 2.14 20.73
CA ILE A 184 22.17 2.94 20.92
C ILE A 184 21.06 1.92 21.20
N PRO A 185 20.74 1.63 22.48
CA PRO A 185 19.56 0.83 22.77
C PRO A 185 18.33 1.61 22.34
N THR A 186 17.44 0.97 21.59
CA THR A 186 16.07 1.44 21.43
C THR A 186 15.39 1.33 22.78
N GLN A 187 15.03 2.46 23.38
CA GLN A 187 14.25 2.45 24.62
C GLN A 187 12.89 1.83 24.33
N ARG A 188 12.63 0.61 24.82
CA ARG A 188 11.27 0.07 24.93
C ARG A 188 10.55 0.91 25.99
N ARG A 189 9.44 1.53 25.60
CA ARG A 189 8.55 2.30 26.47
C ARG A 189 7.42 1.43 26.96
#